data_AF-A0A6G3XNB0-F1
#
_entry.id   AF-A0A6G3XNB0-F1
#
_cell.length_a   1.000
_cell.length_b   1.000
_cell.length_c   1.000
_cell.angle_alpha   90.00
_cell.angle_beta   90.00
_cell.angle_gamma   90.00
#
_symmetry.space_group_name_H-M   'P 1'
#
loop_
_entity.id
_entity.type
_entity.pdbx_description
1 polymer ?
#
loop_
_entity_poly.entity_id
_entity_poly.type
_entity_poly.pdbx_seq_one_letter_code
_entity_poly.pdbx_strand_id
1 'polypeptide(L)'
;IDKVESRYPVRMYSRIGKPVAITVAAVAKLLLADLTEPERRVIAEKLDYPMYTSRSTPNAGAFLKELAVVREQGWATDLGGHEESINCIGAPIRGADGRV
;
A
#
# COMPACT_ATOMS: atom_id res chain seq x y z
N ILE A 1 -6.32 -9.83 -6.53
CA ILE A 1 -6.93 -11.12 -6.99
C ILE A 1 -8.34 -10.95 -7.51
N ASP A 2 -9.05 -9.90 -7.10
CA ASP A 2 -10.38 -9.57 -7.59
C ASP A 2 -10.49 -8.05 -7.77
N LYS A 3 -11.47 -7.59 -8.55
CA LYS A 3 -11.77 -6.16 -8.76
C LYS A 3 -13.24 -6.00 -9.12
N VAL A 4 -13.96 -5.23 -8.33
CA VAL A 4 -15.32 -4.76 -8.66
C VAL A 4 -15.22 -3.31 -9.11
N GLU A 5 -15.62 -3.02 -10.35
CA GLU A 5 -15.57 -1.66 -10.91
C GLU A 5 -16.84 -0.86 -10.58
N SER A 6 -16.65 0.46 -10.40
CA SER A 6 -17.76 1.39 -10.24
C SER A 6 -18.59 1.49 -11.52
N ARG A 7 -19.88 1.76 -11.37
CA ARG A 7 -20.77 2.12 -12.49
C ARG A 7 -20.64 3.60 -12.89
N TYR A 8 -19.98 4.41 -12.07
CA TYR A 8 -19.70 5.83 -12.29
C TYR A 8 -18.34 6.03 -12.98
N PRO A 9 -18.06 7.19 -13.59
CA PRO A 9 -16.88 7.40 -14.46
C PRO A 9 -15.52 7.43 -13.74
N VAL A 10 -15.41 6.96 -12.50
CA VAL A 10 -14.12 6.77 -11.82
C VAL A 10 -13.54 5.41 -12.24
N ARG A 11 -12.44 5.44 -12.99
CA ARG A 11 -11.70 4.24 -13.38
C ARG A 11 -10.28 4.28 -12.84
N MET A 12 -9.92 3.25 -12.09
CA MET A 12 -8.53 2.96 -11.73
C MET A 12 -7.93 2.02 -12.77
N TYR A 13 -6.74 2.32 -13.30
CA TYR A 13 -6.01 1.49 -14.27
C TYR A 13 -5.36 0.23 -13.66
N SER A 14 -6.01 -0.36 -12.65
CA SER A 14 -5.71 -1.67 -12.08
C SER A 14 -6.47 -2.76 -12.84
N ARG A 15 -5.92 -3.98 -12.84
CA ARG A 15 -6.60 -5.18 -13.37
C ARG A 15 -6.17 -6.39 -12.57
N ILE A 16 -7.02 -7.42 -12.53
CA ILE A 16 -6.66 -8.70 -11.91
C ILE A 16 -5.37 -9.22 -12.57
N GLY A 17 -4.42 -9.68 -11.75
CA GLY A 17 -3.10 -10.16 -12.19
C GLY A 17 -2.03 -9.08 -12.44
N LYS A 18 -2.36 -7.77 -12.37
CA LYS A 18 -1.36 -6.70 -12.47
C LYS A 18 -0.69 -6.47 -11.10
N PRO A 19 0.65 -6.35 -11.03
CA PRO A 19 1.34 -5.93 -9.81
C PRO A 19 0.89 -4.55 -9.32
N VAL A 20 0.87 -4.37 -8.00
CA VAL A 20 0.57 -3.08 -7.37
C VAL A 20 1.85 -2.28 -7.12
N ALA A 21 1.73 -0.96 -7.07
CA ALA A 21 2.82 -0.06 -6.69
C ALA A 21 3.11 -0.17 -5.18
N ILE A 22 4.08 -1.01 -4.81
CA ILE A 22 4.32 -1.46 -3.43
C ILE A 22 4.51 -0.29 -2.45
N THR A 23 5.24 0.74 -2.85
CA THR A 23 5.64 1.86 -1.98
C THR A 23 4.52 2.86 -1.69
N VAL A 24 3.40 2.78 -2.40
CA VAL A 24 2.30 3.77 -2.30
C VAL A 24 0.91 3.13 -2.13
N ALA A 25 0.69 1.94 -2.66
CA ALA A 25 -0.62 1.30 -2.64
C ALA A 25 -1.06 0.93 -1.22
N ALA A 26 -2.27 1.33 -0.83
CA ALA A 26 -2.84 1.03 0.49
C ALA A 26 -2.80 -0.47 0.85
N VAL A 27 -3.18 -1.34 -0.08
CA VAL A 27 -3.17 -2.79 0.13
C VAL A 27 -1.77 -3.36 0.37
N ALA A 28 -0.75 -2.83 -0.31
CA ALA A 28 0.64 -3.26 -0.10
C ALA A 28 1.14 -2.83 1.29
N LYS A 29 0.79 -1.62 1.71
CA LYS A 29 1.12 -1.11 3.04
C LYS A 29 0.52 -1.97 4.15
N LEU A 30 -0.72 -2.44 4.00
CA LEU A 30 -1.35 -3.36 4.97
C LEU A 30 -0.56 -4.67 5.12
N LEU A 31 -0.26 -5.32 4.00
CA LEU A 31 0.48 -6.59 4.00
C LEU A 31 1.86 -6.43 4.63
N LEU A 32 2.56 -5.35 4.27
CA LEU A 32 3.90 -5.10 4.80
C LEU A 32 3.87 -4.65 6.26
N ALA A 33 2.87 -3.91 6.72
CA ALA A 33 2.77 -3.47 8.11
C ALA A 33 2.53 -4.64 9.10
N ASP A 34 1.95 -5.75 8.63
CA ASP A 34 1.68 -6.93 9.46
C ASP A 34 2.96 -7.72 9.80
N LEU A 35 3.97 -7.68 8.91
CA LEU A 35 5.28 -8.31 9.12
C LEU A 35 5.98 -7.82 10.39
N THR A 36 6.91 -8.63 10.91
CA THR A 36 7.74 -8.22 12.06
C THR A 36 8.63 -7.04 11.69
N GLU A 37 9.03 -6.22 12.67
CA GLU A 37 9.87 -5.05 12.41
C GLU A 37 11.17 -5.38 11.66
N PRO A 38 11.92 -6.47 12.01
CA PRO A 38 13.10 -6.85 11.25
C PRO A 38 12.80 -7.20 9.80
N GLU A 39 11.76 -7.97 9.53
CA GLU A 39 11.35 -8.34 8.16
C GLU A 39 10.96 -7.12 7.34
N ARG A 40 10.16 -6.21 7.92
CA ARG A 40 9.78 -4.95 7.28
C ARG A 40 10.98 -4.11 6.89
N ARG A 41 11.96 -3.99 7.79
CA ARG A 41 13.18 -3.21 7.55
C ARG A 41 13.98 -3.80 6.39
N VAL A 42 14.21 -5.12 6.40
CA VAL A 42 14.93 -5.83 5.33
C VAL A 42 14.24 -5.65 3.97
N ILE A 43 12.91 -5.70 3.92
CA ILE A 43 12.17 -5.49 2.67
C ILE A 43 12.28 -4.02 2.24
N ALA A 44 12.01 -3.07 3.14
CA ALA A 44 12.02 -1.65 2.82
C ALA A 44 13.37 -1.18 2.28
N GLU A 45 14.49 -1.71 2.78
CA GLU A 45 15.84 -1.40 2.31
C GLU A 45 16.15 -1.93 0.90
N LYS A 46 15.40 -2.93 0.43
CA LYS A 46 15.59 -3.55 -0.90
C LYS A 46 14.64 -3.04 -1.97
N LEU A 47 13.64 -2.24 -1.60
CA LEU A 47 12.68 -1.68 -2.54
C LEU A 47 13.27 -0.47 -3.27
N ASP A 48 12.90 -0.34 -4.55
CA ASP A 48 12.99 0.94 -5.25
C ASP A 48 11.86 1.86 -4.80
N TYR A 49 12.13 3.16 -4.80
CA TYR A 49 11.16 4.21 -4.44
C TYR A 49 10.85 5.10 -5.66
N PRO A 50 10.14 4.56 -6.66
CA PRO A 50 9.75 5.34 -7.83
C PRO A 50 8.84 6.50 -7.43
N MET A 51 9.13 7.66 -8.00
CA MET A 51 8.30 8.85 -7.87
C MET A 51 7.23 8.81 -8.96
N TYR A 52 6.07 8.22 -8.67
CA TYR A 52 4.92 8.21 -9.57
C TYR A 52 4.25 9.59 -9.61
N THR A 53 4.22 10.26 -8.48
CA THR A 53 3.70 11.62 -8.29
C THR A 53 4.57 12.38 -7.30
N SER A 54 4.31 13.68 -7.13
CA SER A 54 4.96 14.49 -6.08
C SER A 54 4.68 14.01 -4.65
N ARG A 55 3.72 13.10 -4.45
CA ARG A 55 3.30 12.55 -3.16
C ARG A 55 3.78 11.12 -2.92
N SER A 56 4.53 10.52 -3.85
CA SER A 56 5.06 9.17 -3.67
C SER A 56 6.03 9.10 -2.48
N THR A 57 6.01 7.98 -1.76
CA THR A 57 6.90 7.75 -0.62
C THR A 57 8.36 7.75 -1.09
N PRO A 58 9.22 8.63 -0.57
CA PRO A 58 10.49 8.94 -1.23
C PRO A 58 11.65 7.98 -0.91
N ASN A 59 11.56 7.23 0.19
CA ASN A 59 12.63 6.33 0.63
C ASN A 59 12.14 5.37 1.73
N ALA A 60 13.00 4.42 2.09
CA ALA A 60 12.75 3.40 3.10
C ALA A 60 12.42 3.98 4.49
N GLY A 61 13.09 5.07 4.90
CA GLY A 61 12.81 5.69 6.19
C GLY A 61 11.39 6.27 6.27
N ALA A 62 10.94 6.94 5.21
CA ALA A 62 9.58 7.45 5.12
C ALA A 62 8.55 6.31 5.07
N PHE A 63 8.83 5.26 4.29
CA PHE A 63 7.95 4.11 4.16
C PHE A 63 7.80 3.34 5.47
N LEU A 64 8.88 3.10 6.21
CA LEU A 64 8.84 2.43 7.52
C LEU A 64 8.02 3.22 8.55
N LYS A 65 8.12 4.56 8.53
CA LYS A 65 7.27 5.43 9.39
C LYS A 65 5.80 5.27 9.02
N GLU A 66 5.49 5.27 7.73
CA GLU A 66 4.13 5.07 7.25
C GLU A 66 3.58 3.68 7.62
N LEU A 67 4.37 2.61 7.47
CA LEU A 67 3.97 1.26 7.89
C LEU A 67 3.72 1.15 9.39
N ALA A 68 4.47 1.89 10.22
CA ALA A 68 4.22 1.93 11.66
C ALA A 68 2.85 2.57 11.98
N VAL A 69 2.51 3.67 11.31
CA VAL A 69 1.18 4.31 11.43
C VAL A 69 0.08 3.35 10.98
N VAL A 70 0.25 2.68 9.84
CA VAL A 70 -0.71 1.70 9.31
C VAL A 70 -0.94 0.56 10.31
N ARG A 71 0.14 0.06 10.95
CA ARG A 71 0.05 -1.00 11.96
C ARG A 71 -0.73 -0.54 13.20
N GLU A 72 -0.48 0.67 13.66
CA GLU A 72 -1.15 1.24 14.84
C GLU A 72 -2.65 1.48 14.59
N GLN A 73 -2.99 2.08 13.45
CA GLN A 73 -4.38 2.45 13.15
C GLN A 73 -5.22 1.31 12.56
N GLY A 74 -4.58 0.27 12.01
CA GLY A 74 -5.25 -0.93 11.46
C GLY A 74 -5.84 -0.78 10.06
N TRP A 75 -5.53 0.33 9.36
CA TRP A 75 -5.95 0.59 7.98
C TRP A 75 -4.86 1.39 7.25
N ALA A 76 -4.94 1.47 5.92
CA ALA A 76 -3.96 2.19 5.11
C ALA A 76 -4.62 3.05 4.04
N THR A 77 -3.88 4.03 3.54
CA THR A 77 -4.29 4.89 2.43
C THR A 77 -3.23 5.04 1.37
N ASP A 78 -3.67 5.35 0.16
CA ASP A 78 -2.87 5.98 -0.89
C ASP A 78 -3.56 7.31 -1.20
N LEU A 79 -2.88 8.45 -0.97
CA LEU A 79 -3.47 9.78 -1.09
C LEU A 79 -2.94 10.53 -2.32
N GLY A 80 -3.09 9.89 -3.48
CA GLY A 80 -2.55 10.35 -4.75
C GLY A 80 -1.06 10.08 -4.93
N GLY A 81 -0.53 9.07 -4.21
CA GLY A 81 0.87 8.67 -4.28
C GLY A 81 1.21 7.85 -5.51
N HIS A 82 0.26 7.08 -6.07
CA HIS A 82 0.42 6.39 -7.35
C HIS A 82 -0.12 7.22 -8.54
N GLU A 83 -1.33 7.77 -8.41
CA GLU A 83 -2.00 8.58 -9.43
C GLU A 83 -2.65 9.78 -8.73
N GLU A 84 -2.34 11.03 -9.10
CA GLU A 84 -2.73 12.22 -8.32
C GLU A 84 -4.24 12.39 -8.12
N SER A 85 -5.04 11.88 -9.06
CA SER A 85 -6.51 11.94 -9.04
C SER A 85 -7.17 10.77 -8.31
N ILE A 86 -6.41 9.80 -7.82
CA ILE A 86 -6.91 8.57 -7.21
C ILE A 86 -6.47 8.49 -5.75
N ASN A 87 -7.45 8.35 -4.86
CA ASN A 87 -7.21 8.02 -3.47
C ASN A 87 -7.74 6.61 -3.18
N CYS A 88 -7.01 5.87 -2.36
CA CYS A 88 -7.40 4.54 -1.90
C CYS A 88 -7.45 4.51 -0.37
N ILE A 89 -8.39 3.74 0.17
CA ILE A 89 -8.39 3.27 1.55
C ILE A 89 -8.42 1.75 1.54
N GLY A 90 -7.71 1.11 2.46
CA GLY A 90 -7.72 -0.33 2.64
C GLY A 90 -7.84 -0.70 4.10
N ALA A 91 -8.57 -1.79 4.36
CA ALA A 91 -8.60 -2.48 5.65
C ALA A 91 -8.20 -3.95 5.42
N PRO A 92 -7.48 -4.56 6.37
CA PRO A 92 -7.01 -5.92 6.23
C PRO A 92 -8.14 -6.93 6.45
N ILE A 93 -8.10 -8.04 5.72
CA ILE A 93 -8.84 -9.26 6.07
C ILE A 93 -7.81 -10.19 6.71
N ARG A 94 -8.07 -10.66 7.92
CA ARG A 94 -7.13 -11.51 8.66
C ARG A 94 -7.47 -12.99 8.48
N GLY A 95 -6.44 -13.81 8.32
CA GLY A 95 -6.53 -15.26 8.35
C GLY A 95 -6.84 -15.80 9.75
N ALA A 96 -7.04 -17.12 9.85
CA ALA A 96 -7.31 -17.80 11.12
C ALA A 96 -6.16 -17.68 12.14
N ASP A 97 -4.94 -17.43 11.67
CA ASP A 97 -3.75 -17.17 12.47
C ASP A 97 -3.60 -15.69 12.88
N GLY A 98 -4.58 -14.85 12.52
CA GLY A 98 -4.59 -13.43 12.82
C GLY A 98 -3.70 -12.57 11.93
N ARG A 99 -3.00 -13.16 10.94
CA ARG A 99 -2.16 -12.41 9.98
C ARG A 99 -2.98 -11.83 8.84
N VAL A 100 -2.49 -10.76 8.23
CA VAL A 100 -3.06 -10.18 7.00
C VAL A 100 -2.63 -10.99 5.78
#